data_AF-Q1ILU7-F1
#
_entry.id   AF-Q1ILU7-F1
#
_cell.length_a   1.000
_cell.length_b   1.000
_cell.length_c   1.000
_cell.angle_alpha   90.00
_cell.angle_beta   90.00
_cell.angle_gamma   90.00
#
_symmetry.space_group_name_H-M   'P 1'
#
loop_
_entity.id
_entity.type
_entity.pdbx_description
1 polymer ?
#
loop_
_entity_poly.entity_id
_entity_poly.type
_entity_poly.pdbx_seq_one_letter_code
_entity_poly.pdbx_strand_id
1 'polypeptide(L)'
;MARCEQCEGKEDRPCSYQTRTREYFGVLMPALRHVAYRCGYALAMHGSLKTDIDLIAFPWRESAASADHLKEQIRKAAEAIVGIARIRVGEEKPTKKACGRLAYSFYLVPEGYEGPYIDLSVMPIGVHPPDHPEVKDANQT
;
A
#
# COMPACT_ATOMS: atom_id res chain seq x y z
N MET A 1 25.16 7.93 24.21
CA MET A 1 24.69 7.49 22.87
C MET A 1 23.18 7.73 22.81
N ALA A 2 22.76 8.81 22.14
CA ALA A 2 21.36 9.13 21.86
C ALA A 2 20.98 8.35 20.58
N ARG A 3 20.09 7.33 20.57
CA ARG A 3 18.64 7.20 20.86
C ARG A 3 17.78 8.03 19.91
N CYS A 4 17.05 7.37 19.00
CA CYS A 4 15.97 8.07 18.33
C CYS A 4 14.93 8.53 19.34
N GLU A 5 14.36 9.69 19.07
CA GLU A 5 13.08 10.09 19.65
C GLU A 5 11.88 9.55 18.86
N GLN A 6 12.08 8.97 17.66
CA GLN A 6 11.09 8.06 17.05
C GLN A 6 11.61 6.86 16.22
N CYS A 7 12.70 6.90 15.42
CA CYS A 7 13.22 5.66 14.77
C CYS A 7 14.65 5.60 14.14
N GLU A 8 15.56 6.57 14.35
CA GLU A 8 17.01 6.52 14.06
C GLU A 8 17.76 5.20 14.41
N GLY A 9 17.66 4.20 13.53
CA GLY A 9 18.72 3.26 13.15
C GLY A 9 19.20 2.18 14.13
N LYS A 10 18.93 0.92 13.74
CA LYS A 10 19.71 -0.34 13.97
C LYS A 10 19.83 -0.86 15.41
N GLU A 11 18.81 -1.60 15.82
CA GLU A 11 18.87 -3.00 16.31
C GLU A 11 17.42 -3.46 16.55
N ASP A 12 17.20 -4.78 16.60
CA ASP A 12 15.91 -5.48 16.80
C ASP A 12 15.26 -5.14 18.15
N ARG A 13 14.84 -3.88 18.34
CA ARG A 13 13.95 -3.50 19.44
C ARG A 13 12.50 -3.55 18.96
N PRO A 14 11.57 -4.09 19.77
CA PRO A 14 10.16 -4.08 19.43
C PRO A 14 9.71 -2.62 19.36
N CYS A 15 9.49 -2.15 18.13
CA CYS A 15 8.74 -0.91 17.91
C CYS A 15 7.39 -1.11 18.60
N SER A 16 6.94 -0.12 19.39
CA SER A 16 5.67 -0.16 20.14
C SER A 16 4.46 -0.53 19.27
N TYR A 17 4.56 -0.32 17.95
CA TYR A 17 3.52 -0.65 16.99
C TYR A 17 3.66 -2.03 16.35
N GLN A 18 4.85 -2.63 16.31
CA GLN A 18 5.12 -3.82 15.50
C GLN A 18 4.22 -5.01 15.85
N THR A 19 3.97 -5.25 17.14
CA THR A 19 3.06 -6.33 17.56
C THR A 19 1.63 -6.06 17.06
N ARG A 20 1.12 -4.84 17.25
CA ARG A 20 -0.22 -4.44 16.81
C ARG A 20 -0.35 -4.46 15.28
N THR A 21 0.66 -3.98 14.56
CA THR A 21 0.71 -4.02 13.09
C THR A 21 0.65 -5.45 12.58
N ARG A 22 1.37 -6.38 13.21
CA ARG A 22 1.33 -7.82 12.87
C ARG A 22 -0.02 -8.47 13.19
N GLU A 23 -0.64 -8.13 14.31
CA GLU A 23 -1.99 -8.59 14.65
C GLU A 23 -3.00 -8.11 13.61
N TYR A 24 -2.98 -6.81 13.30
CA TYR A 24 -3.87 -6.21 12.30
C TYR A 24 -3.66 -6.86 10.93
N PHE A 25 -2.41 -7.04 10.51
CA PHE A 25 -2.05 -7.74 9.29
C PHE A 25 -2.65 -9.16 9.25
N GLY A 26 -2.49 -9.93 10.33
CA GLY A 26 -2.99 -11.30 10.42
C GLY A 26 -4.50 -11.41 10.22
N VAL A 27 -5.27 -10.47 10.80
CA VAL A 27 -6.73 -10.46 10.68
C VAL A 27 -7.21 -9.88 9.34
N LEU A 28 -6.54 -8.84 8.84
CA LEU A 28 -6.95 -8.14 7.61
C LEU A 28 -6.66 -8.95 6.34
N MET A 29 -5.46 -9.54 6.23
CA MET A 29 -4.95 -10.04 4.95
C MET A 29 -5.83 -11.07 4.23
N PRO A 30 -6.47 -12.04 4.91
CA PRO A 30 -7.37 -12.98 4.23
C PRO A 30 -8.52 -12.26 3.50
N ALA A 31 -9.16 -11.30 4.17
CA ALA A 31 -10.27 -10.55 3.60
C ALA A 31 -9.81 -9.58 2.50
N LEU A 32 -8.70 -8.86 2.73
CA LEU A 32 -8.16 -7.92 1.75
C LEU A 32 -7.72 -8.63 0.45
N ARG A 33 -7.11 -9.82 0.57
CA ARG A 33 -6.79 -10.66 -0.61
C ARG A 33 -8.03 -11.09 -1.36
N HIS A 34 -9.08 -11.50 -0.66
CA HIS A 34 -10.34 -11.87 -1.31
C HIS A 34 -10.98 -10.68 -2.06
N VAL A 35 -10.97 -9.50 -1.45
CA VAL A 35 -11.43 -8.26 -2.08
C VAL A 35 -10.62 -7.93 -3.33
N ALA A 36 -9.29 -7.93 -3.22
CA ALA A 36 -8.41 -7.67 -4.36
C ALA A 36 -8.63 -8.68 -5.49
N TYR A 37 -8.77 -9.96 -5.17
CA TYR A 37 -9.07 -11.02 -6.14
C TYR A 37 -10.36 -10.73 -6.92
N ARG A 38 -11.45 -10.33 -6.23
CA ARG A 38 -12.72 -9.95 -6.89
C ARG A 38 -12.58 -8.72 -7.77
N CYS A 39 -11.67 -7.80 -7.43
CA CYS A 39 -11.34 -6.64 -8.25
C CYS A 39 -10.35 -6.94 -9.40
N GLY A 40 -9.86 -8.17 -9.54
CA GLY A 40 -8.90 -8.54 -10.59
C GLY A 40 -7.44 -8.20 -10.26
N TYR A 41 -7.09 -8.15 -8.97
CA TYR A 41 -5.74 -7.90 -8.48
C TYR A 41 -5.19 -9.06 -7.64
N ALA A 42 -3.91 -9.34 -7.80
CA ALA A 42 -3.11 -10.06 -6.82
C ALA A 42 -2.64 -9.07 -5.76
N LEU A 43 -2.74 -9.42 -4.48
CA LEU A 43 -2.35 -8.57 -3.36
C LEU A 43 -1.26 -9.23 -2.51
N ALA A 44 -0.11 -8.57 -2.44
CA ALA A 44 1.06 -9.03 -1.70
C ALA A 44 1.50 -8.00 -0.66
N MET A 45 2.22 -8.46 0.35
CA MET A 45 2.92 -7.60 1.31
C MET A 45 4.35 -7.39 0.80
N HIS A 46 4.87 -6.16 0.90
CA HIS A 46 6.22 -5.84 0.42
C HIS A 46 7.12 -5.12 1.44
N GLY A 47 6.64 -4.93 2.67
CA GLY A 47 7.35 -4.18 3.72
C GLY A 47 7.74 -5.04 4.92
N SER A 48 7.99 -4.37 6.06
CA SER A 48 8.53 -5.02 7.26
C SER A 48 7.51 -5.26 8.38
N LEU A 49 6.30 -4.71 8.24
CA LEU A 49 5.26 -4.70 9.28
C LEU A 49 5.72 -4.08 10.62
N LYS A 50 6.73 -3.20 10.59
CA LYS A 50 7.23 -2.51 11.80
C LYS A 50 6.29 -1.39 12.24
N THR A 51 5.84 -0.58 11.29
CA THR A 51 5.01 0.61 11.51
C THR A 51 3.68 0.49 10.79
N ASP A 52 3.73 -0.01 9.56
CA ASP A 52 2.66 0.00 8.57
C ASP A 52 2.51 -1.35 7.87
N ILE A 53 1.35 -1.50 7.24
CA ILE A 53 0.98 -2.65 6.44
C ILE A 53 1.17 -2.26 4.97
N ASP A 54 2.40 -2.44 4.49
CA ASP A 54 2.80 -2.20 3.10
C ASP A 54 2.24 -3.26 2.15
N LEU A 55 1.22 -2.89 1.37
CA LEU A 55 0.56 -3.77 0.40
C LEU A 55 0.79 -3.29 -1.02
N ILE A 56 1.09 -4.23 -1.91
CA ILE A 56 1.15 -3.98 -3.34
C ILE A 56 0.09 -4.80 -4.07
N ALA A 57 -0.70 -4.13 -4.90
CA ALA A 57 -1.72 -4.72 -5.75
C ALA A 57 -1.28 -4.70 -7.21
N PHE A 58 -1.24 -5.87 -7.82
CA PHE A 58 -0.87 -6.05 -9.23
C PHE A 58 -2.07 -6.55 -10.03
N PRO A 59 -2.46 -5.89 -11.13
CA PRO A 59 -3.57 -6.37 -11.96
C PRO A 59 -3.17 -7.69 -12.64
N TRP A 60 -4.00 -8.72 -12.52
CA TRP A 60 -3.76 -10.04 -13.14
C TRP A 60 -4.87 -10.45 -14.12
N ARG A 61 -5.85 -9.56 -14.31
CA ARG A 61 -6.93 -9.70 -15.29
C ARG A 61 -6.98 -8.44 -16.14
N GLU A 62 -7.28 -8.59 -17.42
CA GLU A 62 -7.54 -7.46 -18.32
C GLU A 62 -8.72 -6.61 -17.83
N SER A 63 -9.73 -7.27 -17.26
CA SER A 63 -10.91 -6.65 -16.67
C SER A 63 -10.70 -6.18 -15.22
N ALA A 64 -9.46 -5.92 -14.79
CA ALA A 64 -9.20 -5.41 -13.44
C ALA A 64 -9.93 -4.08 -13.22
N ALA A 65 -10.52 -3.91 -12.03
CA ALA A 65 -11.21 -2.68 -11.68
C ALA A 65 -10.23 -1.49 -11.58
N SER A 66 -10.73 -0.26 -11.65
CA SER A 66 -9.86 0.92 -11.48
C SER A 66 -9.16 0.93 -10.11
N ALA A 67 -7.99 1.58 -10.05
CA ALA A 67 -7.24 1.71 -8.80
C ALA A 67 -8.07 2.37 -7.68
N ASP A 68 -8.86 3.39 -8.02
CA ASP A 68 -9.74 4.06 -7.05
C ASP A 68 -10.87 3.14 -6.55
N HIS A 69 -11.39 2.26 -7.41
CA HIS A 69 -12.38 1.27 -6.98
C HIS A 69 -11.74 0.25 -6.03
N LEU A 70 -10.58 -0.31 -6.37
CA LEU A 70 -9.85 -1.23 -5.50
C LEU A 70 -9.53 -0.56 -4.14
N LYS A 71 -9.01 0.67 -4.16
CA LYS A 71 -8.74 1.49 -2.97
C LYS A 71 -9.93 1.52 -2.04
N GLU A 72 -11.10 1.88 -2.56
CA GLU A 72 -12.30 2.03 -1.76
C GLU A 72 -12.81 0.69 -1.20
N GLN A 73 -12.71 -0.40 -1.97
CA GLN A 73 -13.10 -1.73 -1.48
C GLN A 73 -12.15 -2.23 -0.38
N ILE A 74 -10.84 -2.00 -0.52
CA ILE A 74 -9.86 -2.34 0.52
C ILE A 74 -10.10 -1.53 1.79
N ARG A 75 -10.31 -0.21 1.66
CA ARG A 75 -10.63 0.68 2.79
C ARG A 75 -11.87 0.21 3.54
N LYS A 76 -12.98 -0.05 2.82
CA LYS A 76 -14.24 -0.56 3.41
C LYS A 76 -14.07 -1.90 4.11
N ALA A 77 -13.31 -2.82 3.52
CA ALA A 77 -13.04 -4.11 4.15
C ALA A 77 -12.21 -3.97 5.43
N ALA A 78 -11.19 -3.11 5.42
CA ALA A 78 -10.41 -2.80 6.62
C ALA A 78 -11.27 -2.15 7.71
N GLU A 79 -12.10 -1.17 7.34
CA GLU A 79 -13.05 -0.51 8.24
C GLU A 79 -14.05 -1.49 8.84
N ALA A 80 -14.60 -2.42 8.05
CA ALA A 80 -15.54 -3.42 8.55
C ALA A 80 -14.93 -4.40 9.57
N ILE A 81 -13.62 -4.66 9.49
CA ILE A 81 -12.90 -5.60 10.37
C ILE A 81 -12.37 -4.90 11.61
N VAL A 82 -11.77 -3.72 11.45
CA VAL A 82 -11.07 -2.99 12.52
C VAL A 82 -11.99 -1.95 13.19
N GLY A 83 -13.10 -1.60 12.54
CA GLY A 83 -14.02 -0.54 12.97
C GLY A 83 -13.63 0.86 12.47
N ILE A 84 -12.44 1.02 11.89
CA ILE A 84 -11.95 2.29 11.36
C ILE A 84 -10.93 2.07 10.24
N ALA A 85 -11.08 2.80 9.13
CA ALA A 85 -10.04 2.96 8.11
C ALA A 85 -10.20 4.32 7.44
N ARG A 86 -9.54 5.33 8.02
CA ARG A 86 -9.70 6.74 7.61
C ARG A 86 -8.64 7.15 6.61
N ILE A 87 -9.02 8.05 5.72
CA ILE A 87 -8.08 8.84 4.89
C ILE A 87 -7.94 10.20 5.58
N ARG A 88 -6.71 10.72 5.67
CA ARG A 88 -6.49 12.05 6.24
C ARG A 88 -6.96 13.12 5.26
N VAL A 89 -7.42 14.25 5.80
CA VAL A 89 -7.78 15.43 4.99
C VAL A 89 -6.57 15.86 4.17
N GLY A 90 -6.73 16.01 2.86
CA GLY A 90 -5.66 16.32 1.92
C GLY A 90 -4.92 15.11 1.33
N GLU A 91 -5.19 13.89 1.81
CA GLU A 91 -4.63 12.63 1.30
C GLU A 91 -5.65 11.81 0.47
N GLU A 92 -6.73 12.45 -0.02
CA GLU A 92 -7.79 11.77 -0.78
C GLU A 92 -7.32 11.28 -2.16
N LYS A 93 -6.33 11.98 -2.72
CA LYS A 93 -5.71 11.69 -4.01
C LYS A 93 -4.48 10.79 -3.83
N PRO A 94 -4.21 9.88 -4.79
CA PRO A 94 -3.03 9.05 -4.70
C PRO A 94 -1.75 9.86 -4.83
N THR A 95 -0.73 9.42 -4.10
CA THR A 95 0.66 9.82 -4.41
C THR A 95 1.15 9.01 -5.60
N LYS A 96 1.69 9.66 -6.63
CA LYS A 96 2.33 8.99 -7.77
C LYS A 96 3.72 8.50 -7.36
N LYS A 97 4.02 7.23 -7.62
CA LYS A 97 5.31 6.59 -7.34
C LYS A 97 5.95 6.08 -8.64
N ALA A 98 7.15 5.54 -8.53
CA ALA A 98 7.85 4.91 -9.66
C ALA A 98 6.99 3.84 -10.34
N CYS A 99 7.27 3.59 -11.63
CA CYS A 99 6.54 2.63 -12.47
C CYS A 99 5.04 2.94 -12.62
N GLY A 100 4.63 4.21 -12.44
CA GLY A 100 3.24 4.64 -12.58
C GLY A 100 2.32 4.18 -11.46
N ARG A 101 2.87 3.62 -10.37
CA ARG A 101 2.10 3.10 -9.24
C ARG A 101 1.44 4.23 -8.46
N LEU A 102 0.20 4.00 -8.02
CA LEU A 102 -0.58 4.91 -7.18
C LEU A 102 -0.54 4.43 -5.73
N ALA A 103 -0.15 5.29 -4.79
CA ALA A 103 -0.08 4.98 -3.37
C ALA A 103 -1.19 5.69 -2.59
N TYR A 104 -1.81 4.97 -1.65
CA TYR A 104 -2.90 5.42 -0.79
C TYR A 104 -2.67 4.98 0.65
N SER A 105 -3.06 5.79 1.62
CA SER A 105 -2.89 5.46 3.04
C SER A 105 -4.23 5.39 3.77
N PHE A 106 -4.42 4.34 4.57
CA PHE A 106 -5.60 4.17 5.43
C PHE A 106 -5.18 3.99 6.88
N TYR A 107 -5.52 4.95 7.75
CA TYR A 107 -5.15 4.91 9.16
C TYR A 107 -6.17 4.10 9.95
N LEU A 108 -5.67 3.14 10.74
CA LEU A 108 -6.48 2.16 11.48
C LEU A 108 -6.65 2.55 12.96
N VAL A 109 -6.52 3.84 13.24
CA VAL A 109 -6.67 4.45 14.57
C VAL A 109 -7.42 5.77 14.45
N PRO A 110 -8.09 6.24 15.53
CA PRO A 110 -8.78 7.52 15.52
C PRO A 110 -7.87 8.71 15.18
N GLU A 111 -8.49 9.83 14.83
CA GLU A 111 -7.78 11.08 14.61
C GLU A 111 -7.06 11.54 15.89
N GLY A 112 -5.84 12.08 15.75
CA GLY A 112 -4.99 12.46 16.89
C GLY A 112 -4.21 11.31 17.54
N TYR A 113 -4.39 10.06 17.11
CA TYR A 113 -3.63 8.90 17.60
C TYR A 113 -2.60 8.41 16.59
N GLU A 114 -1.47 7.94 17.10
CA GLU A 114 -0.45 7.22 16.34
C GLU A 114 -0.73 5.70 16.39
N GLY A 115 -0.57 5.02 15.27
CA GLY A 115 -0.80 3.59 15.19
C GLY A 115 -0.67 3.03 13.77
N PRO A 116 -0.97 1.73 13.58
CA PRO A 116 -0.86 1.09 12.30
C PRO A 116 -1.72 1.76 11.23
N TYR A 117 -1.20 1.77 10.01
CA TYR A 117 -1.94 2.16 8.81
C TYR A 117 -1.60 1.18 7.69
N ILE A 118 -2.48 1.12 6.69
CA ILE A 118 -2.23 0.40 5.44
C ILE A 118 -1.63 1.39 4.46
N ASP A 119 -0.47 1.08 3.89
CA ASP A 119 0.04 1.73 2.67
C ASP A 119 -0.32 0.81 1.49
N LEU A 120 -1.30 1.22 0.69
CA LEU A 120 -1.75 0.49 -0.48
C LEU A 120 -1.14 1.10 -1.74
N SER A 121 -0.31 0.30 -2.39
CA SER A 121 0.37 0.59 -3.64
C SER A 121 -0.28 -0.17 -4.80
N VAL A 122 -0.94 0.52 -5.73
CA VAL A 122 -1.68 -0.10 -6.86
C VAL A 122 -0.95 0.14 -8.18
N MET A 123 -0.55 -0.95 -8.84
CA MET A 123 0.09 -0.89 -10.16
C MET A 123 -0.92 -0.52 -11.26
N PRO A 124 -0.50 0.24 -12.29
CA PRO A 124 -1.38 0.61 -13.40
C PRO A 124 -1.82 -0.62 -14.20
N ILE A 125 -3.05 -0.58 -14.72
CA ILE A 125 -3.55 -1.58 -15.67
C ILE A 125 -2.92 -1.31 -17.04
N GLY A 126 -2.27 -2.32 -17.62
CA GLY A 126 -1.99 -2.33 -19.06
C GLY A 126 -0.93 -1.36 -19.56
N VAL A 127 0.10 -1.03 -18.79
CA VAL A 127 1.27 -0.31 -19.32
C VAL A 127 2.54 -1.03 -18.94
N HIS A 128 2.96 -1.97 -19.78
CA HIS A 128 4.38 -2.31 -19.81
C HIS A 128 5.08 -1.11 -20.47
N PRO A 129 6.06 -0.47 -19.81
CA PRO A 129 6.97 0.39 -20.54
C PRO A 129 7.62 -0.44 -21.66
N PRO A 130 7.89 0.13 -22.85
CA PRO A 130 8.67 -0.57 -23.86
C PRO A 130 9.97 -1.09 -23.22
N ASP A 131 10.39 -2.30 -23.60
CA ASP A 131 11.46 -3.04 -22.91
C ASP A 131 12.79 -2.25 -22.80
N HIS A 132 12.98 -1.22 -23.63
CA HIS A 132 13.97 -0.16 -23.45
C HIS A 132 13.44 1.14 -24.09
N PRO A 133 13.91 2.34 -23.69
CA PRO A 133 13.74 3.51 -24.54
C PRO A 133 14.39 3.20 -25.89
N GLU A 134 13.68 3.43 -27.00
CA GLU A 134 14.30 3.45 -28.32
C GLU A 134 15.54 4.35 -28.25
N VAL A 135 16.73 3.74 -28.32
CA VAL A 135 17.95 4.49 -28.59
C VAL A 135 17.75 5.01 -30.01
N LYS A 136 17.37 6.27 -30.13
CA LYS A 136 17.40 6.93 -31.43
C LYS A 136 18.86 6.99 -31.83
N ASP A 137 19.24 6.15 -32.80
CA ASP A 137 20.56 6.18 -33.40
C ASP A 137 20.80 7.61 -33.92
N ALA A 138 21.64 8.34 -33.19
CA ALA A 138 22.19 9.61 -33.62
C ALA A 138 23.22 9.34 -34.72
N ASN A 139 22.77 8.82 -35.86
CA ASN A 139 23.49 8.82 -37.13
C ASN A 139 22.59 8.29 -38.25
N GLN A 140 21.75 9.18 -38.79
CA GLN A 140 21.52 9.20 -40.22
C GLN A 140 21.91 10.60 -40.71
N THR A 141 23.07 10.58 -41.37
CA THR A 141 23.74 11.65 -42.14
C THR A 141 22.81 12.44 -43.05
#